data_AF-A0A947C2F6-F1
#
_entry.id   AF-A0A947C2F6-F1
#
_cell.length_a   1.000
_cell.length_b   1.000
_cell.length_c   1.000
_cell.angle_alpha   90.00
_cell.angle_beta   90.00
_cell.angle_gamma   90.00
#
_symmetry.space_group_name_H-M   'P 1'
#
loop_
_entity.id
_entity.type
_entity.pdbx_description
1 polymer ?
#
loop_
_entity_poly.entity_id
_entity_poly.type
_entity_poly.pdbx_seq_one_letter_code
_entity_poly.pdbx_strand_id
1 'polypeptide(L)'
;MWRCLLFVLAVALGCAGRQTPDGSEEVVVSPIPVPQPVYAREELSTDLQELWNRVEEAVAVRPPEPPDGATEEVIQGWAEGAFRDWILRRQAATDRALSATKALRTHPLFERGIGTALFGYMYEDMAGSIRGAPVPENIAEDKELLEIYTSALTEHLTPFAELSARAYYACVALFLKLDDAQWGEWAYYCDERGGEVVETFRLEPPEPAEPEATLTQLVTGG
;
A
#
# COMPACT_ATOMS: atom_id res chain seq x y z
N MET A 1 63.08 -21.09 8.26
CA MET A 1 62.64 -21.47 6.90
C MET A 1 61.17 -21.12 6.75
N TRP A 2 60.86 -20.19 5.82
CA TRP A 2 59.60 -20.08 5.03
C TRP A 2 58.25 -19.98 5.80
N ARG A 3 57.73 -18.79 6.17
CA ARG A 3 56.88 -17.81 5.41
C ARG A 3 55.69 -18.39 4.60
N CYS A 4 54.48 -18.30 5.12
CA CYS A 4 53.30 -17.94 4.30
C CYS A 4 52.24 -17.25 5.17
N LEU A 5 52.26 -15.91 5.11
CA LEU A 5 51.12 -15.04 5.40
C LEU A 5 50.02 -15.30 4.37
N LEU A 6 48.77 -15.45 4.82
CA LEU A 6 47.61 -15.10 4.02
C LEU A 6 46.64 -14.30 4.91
N PHE A 7 46.71 -12.98 4.73
CA PHE A 7 45.63 -12.05 5.01
C PHE A 7 44.48 -12.38 4.07
N VAL A 8 43.26 -12.56 4.60
CA VAL A 8 42.03 -12.38 3.81
C VAL A 8 41.31 -11.18 4.39
N LEU A 9 41.45 -10.08 3.66
CA LEU A 9 40.61 -8.89 3.70
C LEU A 9 39.47 -9.12 2.71
N ALA A 10 38.21 -9.06 3.14
CA ALA A 10 37.05 -8.87 2.26
C ALA A 10 35.89 -8.36 3.13
N VAL A 11 35.85 -7.03 3.34
CA VAL A 11 34.90 -6.09 2.73
C VAL A 11 33.48 -6.25 3.29
N ALA A 12 33.16 -5.33 4.20
CA ALA A 12 31.80 -5.01 4.61
C ALA A 12 31.02 -4.56 3.37
N LEU A 13 29.98 -5.31 3.00
CA LEU A 13 28.95 -4.88 2.07
C LEU A 13 28.05 -3.88 2.81
N GLY A 14 28.44 -2.62 2.78
CA GLY A 14 27.50 -1.52 2.97
C GLY A 14 26.58 -1.45 1.76
N CYS A 15 25.27 -1.38 2.01
CA CYS A 15 24.26 -1.10 0.99
C CYS A 15 24.46 0.33 0.47
N ALA A 16 25.38 0.52 -0.48
CA ALA A 16 25.46 1.72 -1.29
C ALA A 16 24.53 1.52 -2.49
N GLY A 17 23.45 2.31 -2.56
CA GLY A 17 22.56 2.36 -3.70
C GLY A 17 23.34 2.55 -5.00
N ARG A 18 23.00 1.76 -6.02
CA ARG A 18 23.68 1.79 -7.31
C ARG A 18 23.06 2.93 -8.12
N GLN A 19 23.81 4.01 -8.34
CA GLN A 19 23.38 5.08 -9.24
C GLN A 19 23.49 4.61 -10.69
N THR A 20 22.42 4.77 -11.47
CA THR A 20 22.46 4.59 -12.92
C THR A 20 23.10 5.82 -13.59
N PRO A 21 23.65 5.70 -14.82
CA PRO A 21 24.35 6.79 -15.50
C PRO A 21 23.51 8.04 -15.80
N ASP A 22 22.18 7.98 -15.66
CA ASP A 22 21.25 9.07 -16.00
C ASP A 22 20.73 9.83 -14.77
N GLY A 23 21.25 9.53 -13.57
CA GLY A 23 20.85 10.22 -12.34
C GLY A 23 19.43 9.89 -11.86
N SER A 24 18.73 8.95 -12.51
CA SER A 24 17.50 8.37 -11.97
C SER A 24 17.85 7.40 -10.85
N GLU A 25 17.27 7.63 -9.67
CA GLU A 25 17.26 6.61 -8.61
C GLU A 25 16.60 5.35 -9.17
N GLU A 26 17.30 4.23 -9.09
CA GLU A 26 16.72 2.93 -9.30
C GLU A 26 15.71 2.72 -8.16
N VAL A 27 14.42 2.93 -8.48
CA VAL A 27 13.33 2.71 -7.54
C VAL A 27 13.35 1.22 -7.20
N VAL A 28 13.90 0.87 -6.04
CA VAL A 28 13.86 -0.49 -5.53
C VAL A 28 12.42 -0.78 -5.16
N VAL A 29 11.68 -1.35 -6.10
CA VAL A 29 10.32 -1.84 -5.89
C VAL A 29 10.42 -3.05 -4.98
N SER A 30 10.18 -2.84 -3.69
CA SER A 30 9.98 -3.98 -2.77
C SER A 30 8.68 -4.66 -3.18
N PRO A 31 8.66 -6.01 -3.31
CA PRO A 31 7.46 -6.71 -3.71
C PRO A 31 6.33 -6.45 -2.72
N ILE A 32 5.14 -6.21 -3.25
CA ILE A 32 3.91 -6.08 -2.46
C ILE A 32 3.75 -7.38 -1.65
N PRO A 33 3.47 -7.32 -0.33
CA PRO A 33 3.32 -8.49 0.54
C PRO A 33 1.95 -9.17 0.34
N VAL A 34 1.67 -9.60 -0.89
CA VAL A 34 0.48 -10.37 -1.26
C VAL A 34 0.84 -11.86 -1.43
N PRO A 35 -0.15 -12.77 -1.32
CA PRO A 35 0.05 -14.18 -1.64
C PRO A 35 0.58 -14.36 -3.07
N GLN A 36 1.28 -15.46 -3.31
CA GLN A 36 1.65 -15.80 -4.68
C GLN A 36 0.39 -16.24 -5.46
N PRO A 37 0.20 -15.77 -6.69
CA PRO A 37 -0.86 -16.28 -7.54
C PRO A 37 -0.57 -17.74 -7.94
N VAL A 38 -1.64 -18.48 -8.23
CA VAL A 38 -1.56 -19.87 -8.72
C VAL A 38 -0.82 -19.94 -10.06
N TYR A 39 -1.06 -18.95 -10.92
CA TYR A 39 -0.39 -18.78 -12.20
C TYR A 39 0.76 -17.79 -12.05
N ALA A 40 1.84 -17.99 -12.81
CA ALA A 40 2.93 -17.01 -12.83
C ALA A 40 2.43 -15.67 -13.36
N ARG A 41 3.06 -14.56 -12.95
CA ARG A 41 2.61 -13.20 -13.33
C ARG A 41 2.55 -13.02 -14.85
N GLU A 42 3.46 -13.65 -15.58
CA GLU A 42 3.54 -13.61 -17.04
C GLU A 42 2.39 -14.36 -17.74
N GLU A 43 1.72 -15.25 -17.01
CA GLU A 43 0.56 -16.03 -17.49
C GLU A 43 -0.77 -15.33 -17.21
N LEU A 44 -0.78 -14.31 -16.36
CA LEU A 44 -1.96 -13.46 -16.10
C LEU A 44 -2.22 -12.52 -17.27
N SER A 45 -3.44 -12.00 -17.38
CA SER A 45 -3.75 -11.00 -18.41
C SER A 45 -2.84 -9.77 -18.34
N THR A 46 -2.57 -9.17 -19.51
CA THR A 46 -1.79 -7.92 -19.60
C THR A 46 -2.41 -6.81 -18.74
N ASP A 47 -3.74 -6.76 -18.64
CA ASP A 47 -4.45 -5.76 -17.85
C ASP A 47 -4.17 -5.93 -16.34
N LEU A 48 -4.11 -7.18 -15.85
CA LEU A 48 -3.76 -7.44 -14.45
C LEU A 48 -2.29 -7.18 -14.18
N GLN A 49 -1.40 -7.57 -15.08
CA GLN A 49 0.03 -7.27 -14.98
C GLN A 49 0.28 -5.75 -14.94
N GLU A 50 -0.45 -4.98 -15.76
CA GLU A 50 -0.37 -3.53 -15.80
C GLU A 50 -0.90 -2.90 -14.50
N LEU A 51 -2.04 -3.35 -13.98
CA LEU A 51 -2.53 -2.90 -12.67
C LEU A 51 -1.49 -3.17 -11.58
N TRP A 52 -0.93 -4.38 -11.56
CA TRP A 52 0.05 -4.79 -10.56
C TRP A 52 1.30 -3.88 -10.60
N ASN A 53 1.85 -3.62 -11.80
CA ASN A 53 2.97 -2.70 -11.99
C ASN A 53 2.64 -1.30 -11.44
N ARG A 54 1.44 -0.78 -11.73
CA ARG A 54 1.04 0.56 -11.28
C ARG A 54 0.84 0.65 -9.77
N VAL A 55 0.36 -0.42 -9.14
CA VAL A 55 0.27 -0.48 -7.67
C VAL A 55 1.66 -0.54 -7.06
N GLU A 56 2.56 -1.35 -7.61
CA GLU A 56 3.97 -1.41 -7.20
C GLU A 56 4.66 -0.03 -7.31
N GLU A 57 4.47 0.67 -8.43
CA GLU A 57 4.95 2.03 -8.63
C GLU A 57 4.37 3.01 -7.60
N ALA A 58 3.06 2.93 -7.31
CA ALA A 58 2.44 3.79 -6.32
C ALA A 58 3.02 3.53 -4.93
N VAL A 59 3.10 2.26 -4.52
CA VAL A 59 3.65 1.79 -3.23
C VAL A 59 5.11 2.21 -3.05
N ALA A 60 5.88 2.18 -4.14
CA ALA A 60 7.28 2.60 -4.14
C ALA A 60 7.48 4.11 -3.94
N VAL A 61 6.44 4.95 -4.12
CA VAL A 61 6.48 6.36 -3.69
C VAL A 61 6.35 6.39 -2.15
N ARG A 62 7.49 6.22 -1.46
CA ARG A 62 7.58 6.20 0.02
C ARG A 62 7.58 7.62 0.61
N PRO A 63 7.02 7.80 1.82
CA PRO A 63 7.07 9.08 2.52
C PRO A 63 8.53 9.50 2.77
N PRO A 64 8.81 10.82 2.81
CA PRO A 64 10.13 11.29 3.20
C PRO A 64 10.43 10.87 4.65
N GLU A 65 11.72 10.69 4.96
CA GLU A 65 12.15 10.47 6.33
C GLU A 65 11.65 11.60 7.24
N PRO A 66 11.20 11.29 8.47
CA PRO A 66 10.92 12.29 9.47
C PRO A 66 12.14 13.19 9.75
N PRO A 67 11.96 14.46 10.10
CA PRO A 67 13.07 15.35 10.39
C PRO A 67 13.76 14.98 11.71
N ASP A 68 15.04 15.35 11.83
CA ASP A 68 15.79 15.27 13.09
C ASP A 68 15.30 16.35 14.06
N GLY A 69 14.22 16.08 14.79
CA GLY A 69 13.66 16.96 15.80
C GLY A 69 12.14 16.90 15.88
N ALA A 70 11.61 17.05 17.10
CA ALA A 70 10.17 16.94 17.36
C ALA A 70 9.50 18.29 17.67
N THR A 71 10.17 19.42 17.43
CA THR A 71 9.57 20.74 17.65
C THR A 71 8.49 21.01 16.60
N GLU A 72 7.48 21.80 16.98
CA GLU A 72 6.37 22.17 16.11
C GLU A 72 6.84 22.83 14.81
N GLU A 73 7.78 23.77 14.88
CA GLU A 73 8.35 24.46 13.71
C GLU A 73 9.02 23.48 12.73
N VAL A 74 9.77 22.50 13.24
CA VAL A 74 10.48 21.53 12.41
C VAL A 74 9.50 20.57 11.73
N ILE A 75 8.53 20.05 12.47
CA ILE A 75 7.54 19.13 11.93
C ILE A 75 6.59 19.85 10.96
N GLN A 76 6.20 21.10 11.25
CA GLN A 76 5.38 21.90 10.34
C GLN A 76 6.11 22.17 9.03
N GLY A 77 7.39 22.58 9.08
CA GLY A 77 8.20 22.80 7.87
C GLY A 77 8.34 21.54 7.01
N TRP A 78 8.52 20.37 7.65
CA TRP A 78 8.54 19.08 6.96
C TRP A 78 7.17 18.73 6.35
N ALA A 79 6.09 18.95 7.10
CA ALA A 79 4.72 18.64 6.70
C ALA A 79 4.29 19.49 5.49
N GLU A 80 4.55 20.80 5.52
CA GLU A 80 4.18 21.75 4.46
C GLU A 80 5.05 21.64 3.20
N GLY A 81 6.25 21.07 3.34
CA GLY A 81 7.20 20.84 2.26
C GLY A 81 7.20 19.39 1.76
N ALA A 82 8.24 18.64 2.15
CA ALA A 82 8.54 17.33 1.58
C ALA A 82 7.39 16.32 1.72
N PHE A 83 6.67 16.34 2.85
CA PHE A 83 5.57 15.41 3.08
C PHE A 83 4.36 15.74 2.21
N ARG A 84 3.98 17.01 2.09
CA ARG A 84 2.94 17.45 1.16
C ARG A 84 3.27 17.10 -0.28
N ASP A 85 4.50 17.33 -0.71
CA ASP A 85 4.95 16.96 -2.07
C ASP A 85 4.89 15.45 -2.30
N TRP A 86 5.18 14.66 -1.26
CA TRP A 86 4.98 13.21 -1.29
C TRP A 86 3.50 12.84 -1.45
N ILE A 87 2.58 13.41 -0.65
CA ILE A 87 1.14 13.14 -0.76
C ILE A 87 0.66 13.37 -2.20
N LEU A 88 1.02 14.50 -2.80
CA LEU A 88 0.61 14.85 -4.17
C LEU A 88 1.14 13.84 -5.20
N ARG A 89 2.41 13.44 -5.10
CA ARG A 89 3.00 12.43 -5.98
C ARG A 89 2.37 11.05 -5.77
N ARG A 90 2.14 10.67 -4.51
CA ARG A 90 1.54 9.39 -4.16
C ARG A 90 0.10 9.31 -4.67
N GLN A 91 -0.69 10.36 -4.47
CA GLN A 91 -2.05 10.45 -5.00
C GLN A 91 -2.07 10.32 -6.52
N ALA A 92 -1.20 11.05 -7.24
CA ALA A 92 -1.11 10.94 -8.69
C ALA A 92 -0.74 9.53 -9.16
N ALA A 93 0.06 8.78 -8.40
CA ALA A 93 0.38 7.38 -8.71
C ALA A 93 -0.81 6.44 -8.44
N THR A 94 -1.48 6.62 -7.30
CA THR A 94 -2.71 5.92 -6.94
C THR A 94 -3.81 6.11 -8.00
N ASP A 95 -4.00 7.33 -8.51
CA ASP A 95 -4.99 7.63 -9.56
C ASP A 95 -4.69 6.87 -10.87
N ARG A 96 -3.41 6.73 -11.23
CA ARG A 96 -3.01 5.94 -12.40
C ARG A 96 -3.33 4.45 -12.20
N ALA A 97 -3.07 3.89 -11.03
CA ALA A 97 -3.43 2.51 -10.70
C ALA A 97 -4.96 2.31 -10.72
N LEU A 98 -5.72 3.21 -10.09
CA LEU A 98 -7.18 3.18 -10.10
C LEU A 98 -7.74 3.16 -11.53
N SER A 99 -7.15 3.92 -12.46
CA SER A 99 -7.63 3.92 -13.86
C SER A 99 -7.49 2.56 -14.55
N ALA A 100 -6.45 1.79 -14.23
CA ALA A 100 -6.19 0.47 -14.83
C ALA A 100 -7.21 -0.59 -14.37
N THR A 101 -7.80 -0.41 -13.18
CA THR A 101 -8.81 -1.34 -12.66
C THR A 101 -10.05 -1.51 -13.54
N LYS A 102 -10.34 -0.52 -14.39
CA LYS A 102 -11.50 -0.55 -15.29
C LYS A 102 -11.42 -1.69 -16.30
N ALA A 103 -10.22 -2.03 -16.74
CA ALA A 103 -9.99 -3.09 -17.71
C ALA A 103 -10.35 -4.47 -17.13
N LEU A 104 -10.16 -4.68 -15.82
CA LEU A 104 -10.40 -5.96 -15.15
C LEU A 104 -11.87 -6.39 -15.05
N ARG A 105 -12.84 -5.52 -15.34
CA ARG A 105 -14.26 -5.79 -15.10
C ARG A 105 -14.80 -7.03 -15.82
N THR A 106 -14.27 -7.34 -16.98
CA THR A 106 -14.71 -8.47 -17.83
C THR A 106 -13.80 -9.69 -17.73
N HIS A 107 -12.77 -9.64 -16.88
CA HIS A 107 -11.83 -10.74 -16.70
C HIS A 107 -12.38 -11.83 -15.77
N PRO A 108 -11.76 -13.03 -15.76
CA PRO A 108 -12.13 -14.10 -14.83
C PRO A 108 -12.14 -13.64 -13.36
N LEU A 109 -12.93 -14.32 -12.53
CA LEU A 109 -13.12 -13.94 -11.12
C LEU A 109 -11.81 -13.90 -10.34
N PHE A 110 -10.87 -14.82 -10.60
CA PHE A 110 -9.58 -14.82 -9.89
C PHE A 110 -8.75 -13.57 -10.19
N GLU A 111 -8.69 -13.12 -11.46
CA GLU A 111 -7.95 -11.90 -11.82
C GLU A 111 -8.61 -10.65 -11.24
N ARG A 112 -9.94 -10.61 -11.26
CA ARG A 112 -10.70 -9.57 -10.58
C ARG A 112 -10.40 -9.57 -9.08
N GLY A 113 -10.36 -10.74 -8.44
CA GLY A 113 -10.03 -10.91 -7.03
C GLY A 113 -8.65 -10.36 -6.69
N ILE A 114 -7.62 -10.79 -7.42
CA ILE A 114 -6.24 -10.29 -7.28
C ILE A 114 -6.21 -8.77 -7.47
N GLY A 115 -6.80 -8.24 -8.53
CA GLY A 115 -6.83 -6.81 -8.79
C GLY A 115 -7.52 -6.01 -7.69
N THR A 116 -8.56 -6.57 -7.08
CA THR A 116 -9.24 -5.96 -5.92
C THR A 116 -8.36 -5.97 -4.68
N ALA A 117 -7.65 -7.06 -4.42
CA ALA A 117 -6.72 -7.17 -3.29
C ALA A 117 -5.55 -6.16 -3.42
N LEU A 118 -4.95 -6.04 -4.61
CA LEU A 118 -3.90 -5.07 -4.90
C LEU A 118 -4.38 -3.64 -4.68
N PHE A 119 -5.61 -3.35 -5.09
CA PHE A 119 -6.24 -2.06 -4.87
C PHE A 119 -6.45 -1.76 -3.38
N GLY A 120 -6.96 -2.75 -2.62
CA GLY A 120 -7.12 -2.63 -1.17
C GLY A 120 -5.79 -2.31 -0.47
N TYR A 121 -4.75 -3.08 -0.80
CA TYR A 121 -3.40 -2.88 -0.28
C TYR A 121 -2.86 -1.47 -0.59
N MET A 122 -3.07 -0.96 -1.80
CA MET A 122 -2.56 0.35 -2.20
C MET A 122 -3.10 1.49 -1.32
N TYR A 123 -4.41 1.45 -1.01
CA TYR A 123 -5.05 2.45 -0.16
C TYR A 123 -4.74 2.25 1.31
N GLU A 124 -4.60 1.00 1.75
CA GLU A 124 -4.12 0.65 3.07
C GLU A 124 -2.70 1.21 3.33
N ASP A 125 -1.75 0.95 2.44
CA ASP A 125 -0.37 1.46 2.55
C ASP A 125 -0.32 2.99 2.55
N MET A 126 -1.18 3.65 1.74
CA MET A 126 -1.30 5.10 1.75
C MET A 126 -1.81 5.62 3.10
N ALA A 127 -2.89 5.04 3.63
CA ALA A 127 -3.45 5.43 4.92
C ALA A 127 -2.46 5.17 6.07
N GLY A 128 -1.81 4.02 6.07
CA GLY A 128 -0.77 3.66 7.05
C GLY A 128 0.43 4.61 7.00
N SER A 129 0.89 4.96 5.79
CA SER A 129 2.00 5.90 5.60
C SER A 129 1.67 7.31 6.11
N ILE A 130 0.45 7.80 5.88
CA ILE A 130 0.04 9.11 6.40
C ILE A 130 -0.12 9.08 7.92
N ARG A 131 -0.72 8.01 8.46
CA ARG A 131 -0.89 7.83 9.90
C ARG A 131 0.44 7.74 10.66
N GLY A 132 1.49 7.26 9.98
CA GLY A 132 2.85 7.17 10.52
C GLY A 132 3.64 8.50 10.54
N ALA A 133 3.03 9.62 10.12
CA ALA A 133 3.69 10.92 10.18
C ALA A 133 4.05 11.30 11.63
N PRO A 134 5.20 11.98 11.85
CA PRO A 134 5.63 12.40 13.18
C PRO A 134 4.64 13.40 13.80
N VAL A 135 4.43 13.26 15.11
CA VAL A 135 3.60 14.18 15.90
C VAL A 135 4.52 15.15 16.65
N PRO A 136 4.24 16.46 16.64
CA PRO A 136 4.98 17.44 17.44
C PRO A 136 5.02 17.08 18.92
N GLU A 137 6.17 17.28 19.57
CA GLU A 137 6.40 16.91 20.97
C GLU A 137 5.39 17.57 21.91
N ASN A 138 5.07 18.85 21.70
CA ASN A 138 4.06 19.56 22.47
C ASN A 138 2.65 18.97 22.33
N ILE A 139 2.32 18.37 21.18
CA ILE A 139 1.07 17.64 20.98
C ILE A 139 1.18 16.23 21.59
N ALA A 140 2.32 15.56 21.46
CA ALA A 140 2.52 14.19 21.94
C ALA A 140 2.53 14.09 23.47
N GLU A 141 3.02 15.10 24.17
CA GLU A 141 3.07 15.16 25.65
C GLU A 141 1.73 15.53 26.28
N ASP A 142 0.86 16.24 25.55
CA ASP A 142 -0.48 16.61 25.99
C ASP A 142 -1.51 15.60 25.49
N LYS A 143 -2.08 14.81 26.40
CA LYS A 143 -3.04 13.76 26.07
C LYS A 143 -4.28 14.29 25.35
N GLU A 144 -4.79 15.46 25.73
CA GLU A 144 -5.99 16.04 25.10
C GLU A 144 -5.67 16.50 23.68
N LEU A 145 -4.54 17.17 23.48
CA LEU A 145 -4.10 17.58 22.14
C LEU A 145 -3.80 16.37 21.24
N LEU A 146 -3.16 15.34 21.79
CA LEU A 146 -2.89 14.10 21.06
C LEU A 146 -4.19 13.41 20.62
N GLU A 147 -5.19 13.34 21.50
CA GLU A 147 -6.50 12.78 21.18
C GLU A 147 -7.20 13.57 20.06
N ILE A 148 -7.17 14.91 20.11
CA ILE A 148 -7.73 15.78 19.07
C ILE A 148 -6.99 15.58 17.75
N TYR A 149 -5.65 15.62 17.77
CA TYR A 149 -4.80 15.45 16.59
C TYR A 149 -5.03 14.11 15.90
N THR A 150 -4.98 13.01 16.67
CA THR A 150 -5.17 11.66 16.14
C THR A 150 -6.59 11.42 15.66
N SER A 151 -7.60 12.02 16.29
CA SER A 151 -8.99 11.96 15.83
C SER A 151 -9.17 12.68 14.49
N ALA A 152 -8.65 13.90 14.36
CA ALA A 152 -8.71 14.66 13.10
C ALA A 152 -7.95 13.93 11.97
N LEU A 153 -6.77 13.39 12.27
CA LEU A 153 -6.01 12.60 11.31
C LEU A 153 -6.79 11.34 10.89
N THR A 154 -7.41 10.64 11.84
CA THR A 154 -8.22 9.46 11.55
C THR A 154 -9.41 9.82 10.65
N GLU A 155 -10.14 10.89 10.95
CA GLU A 155 -11.28 11.37 10.15
C GLU A 155 -10.88 11.65 8.69
N HIS A 156 -9.73 12.29 8.48
CA HIS A 156 -9.21 12.55 7.13
C HIS A 156 -8.76 11.29 6.39
N LEU A 157 -8.37 10.23 7.12
CA LEU A 157 -7.93 8.96 6.54
C LEU A 157 -9.06 7.96 6.34
N THR A 158 -10.19 8.13 7.03
CA THR A 158 -11.37 7.26 6.92
C THR A 158 -11.78 6.98 5.47
N PRO A 159 -11.85 7.95 4.55
CA PRO A 159 -12.21 7.65 3.16
C PRO A 159 -11.26 6.66 2.48
N PHE A 160 -9.95 6.71 2.76
CA PHE A 160 -8.99 5.77 2.21
C PHE A 160 -9.12 4.38 2.85
N ALA A 161 -9.36 4.33 4.16
CA ALA A 161 -9.59 3.09 4.89
C ALA A 161 -10.87 2.39 4.43
N GLU A 162 -11.95 3.13 4.18
CA GLU A 162 -13.20 2.59 3.62
C GLU A 162 -12.99 2.00 2.23
N LEU A 163 -12.26 2.70 1.35
CA LEU A 163 -11.93 2.19 0.01
C LEU A 163 -11.13 0.89 0.10
N SER A 164 -10.17 0.83 1.02
CA SER A 164 -9.37 -0.37 1.29
C SER A 164 -10.23 -1.53 1.78
N ALA A 165 -11.02 -1.31 2.84
CA ALA A 165 -11.90 -2.33 3.41
C ALA A 165 -12.90 -2.87 2.38
N ARG A 166 -13.57 -1.99 1.62
CA ARG A 166 -14.50 -2.42 0.57
C ARG A 166 -13.82 -3.28 -0.49
N ALA A 167 -12.61 -2.93 -0.89
CA ALA A 167 -11.85 -3.72 -1.84
C ALA A 167 -11.51 -5.11 -1.28
N TYR A 168 -11.06 -5.20 -0.03
CA TYR A 168 -10.80 -6.48 0.60
C TYR A 168 -12.05 -7.36 0.72
N TYR A 169 -13.19 -6.81 1.15
CA TYR A 169 -14.44 -7.56 1.24
C TYR A 169 -14.97 -8.00 -0.14
N ALA A 170 -14.78 -7.16 -1.16
CA ALA A 170 -15.08 -7.53 -2.53
C ALA A 170 -14.16 -8.64 -3.07
N CYS A 171 -12.87 -8.62 -2.70
CA CYS A 171 -11.94 -9.70 -3.00
C CYS A 171 -12.41 -11.03 -2.40
N VAL A 172 -12.80 -11.03 -1.11
CA VAL A 172 -13.36 -12.22 -0.45
C VAL A 172 -14.58 -12.75 -1.22
N ALA A 173 -15.54 -11.88 -1.55
CA ALA A 173 -16.74 -12.26 -2.29
C ALA A 173 -16.42 -12.88 -3.67
N LEU A 174 -15.44 -12.35 -4.38
CA LEU A 174 -15.02 -12.88 -5.69
C LEU A 174 -14.41 -14.28 -5.58
N PHE A 175 -13.55 -14.52 -4.58
CA PHE A 175 -12.94 -15.84 -4.38
C PHE A 175 -13.92 -16.87 -3.81
N LEU A 176 -14.85 -16.46 -2.93
CA LEU A 176 -15.95 -17.33 -2.49
C LEU A 176 -16.86 -17.73 -3.66
N LYS A 177 -17.16 -16.81 -4.59
CA LYS A 177 -17.95 -17.12 -5.78
C LYS A 177 -17.21 -18.03 -6.77
N LEU A 178 -15.89 -17.88 -6.88
CA LEU A 178 -15.08 -18.75 -7.71
C LEU A 178 -15.14 -20.22 -7.25
N ASP A 179 -15.32 -20.44 -5.94
CA ASP A 179 -15.49 -21.75 -5.31
C ASP A 179 -14.37 -22.74 -5.69
N ASP A 180 -13.13 -22.27 -5.58
CA ASP A 180 -11.94 -23.02 -5.98
C ASP A 180 -10.85 -22.93 -4.92
N ALA A 181 -10.54 -24.07 -4.30
CA ALA A 181 -9.66 -24.17 -3.13
C ALA A 181 -8.22 -23.70 -3.40
N GLN A 182 -7.75 -23.72 -4.65
CA GLN A 182 -6.41 -23.22 -4.99
C GLN A 182 -6.25 -21.71 -4.74
N TRP A 183 -7.35 -20.98 -4.61
CA TRP A 183 -7.38 -19.55 -4.33
C TRP A 183 -7.70 -19.23 -2.86
N GLY A 184 -7.75 -20.24 -1.98
CA GLY A 184 -8.11 -20.07 -0.57
C GLY A 184 -7.18 -19.11 0.19
N GLU A 185 -5.88 -19.10 -0.12
CA GLU A 185 -4.92 -18.18 0.50
C GLU A 185 -5.22 -16.71 0.18
N TRP A 186 -5.71 -16.42 -1.02
CA TRP A 186 -6.11 -15.07 -1.40
C TRP A 186 -7.40 -14.63 -0.69
N ALA A 187 -8.39 -15.53 -0.56
CA ALA A 187 -9.59 -15.25 0.20
C ALA A 187 -9.26 -14.96 1.68
N TYR A 188 -8.40 -15.79 2.28
CA TYR A 188 -7.94 -15.61 3.66
C TYR A 188 -7.18 -14.29 3.85
N TYR A 189 -6.23 -13.99 2.95
CA TYR A 189 -5.49 -12.73 2.96
C TYR A 189 -6.45 -11.52 2.94
N CYS A 190 -7.42 -11.53 2.02
CA CYS A 190 -8.37 -10.42 1.92
C CYS A 190 -9.27 -10.29 3.15
N ASP A 191 -9.71 -11.40 3.74
CA ASP A 191 -10.51 -11.40 4.98
C ASP A 191 -9.71 -10.82 6.16
N GLU A 192 -8.47 -11.29 6.35
CA GLU A 192 -7.58 -10.84 7.41
C GLU A 192 -7.25 -9.34 7.28
N ARG A 193 -6.77 -8.90 6.11
CA ARG A 193 -6.41 -7.49 5.89
C ARG A 193 -7.64 -6.58 5.98
N GLY A 194 -8.77 -7.00 5.41
CA GLY A 194 -10.03 -6.26 5.50
C GLY A 194 -10.49 -6.08 6.95
N GLY A 195 -10.40 -7.14 7.75
CA GLY A 195 -10.68 -7.11 9.19
C GLY A 195 -9.77 -6.15 9.95
N GLU A 196 -8.46 -6.20 9.70
CA GLU A 196 -7.48 -5.30 10.33
C GLU A 196 -7.75 -3.82 10.03
N VAL A 197 -8.11 -3.49 8.78
CA VAL A 197 -8.45 -2.11 8.39
C VAL A 197 -9.71 -1.65 9.12
N VAL A 198 -10.75 -2.49 9.15
CA VAL A 198 -12.01 -2.21 9.86
C VAL A 198 -11.74 -1.98 11.35
N GLU A 199 -10.93 -2.82 11.99
CA GLU A 199 -10.58 -2.68 13.41
C GLU A 199 -9.77 -1.39 13.68
N THR A 200 -8.73 -1.15 12.88
CA THR A 200 -7.79 -0.03 13.06
C THR A 200 -8.49 1.33 12.92
N PHE A 201 -9.42 1.44 11.97
CA PHE A 201 -10.16 2.66 11.69
C PHE A 201 -11.56 2.68 12.34
N ARG A 202 -11.94 1.64 13.08
CA ARG A 202 -13.26 1.48 13.74
C ARG A 202 -14.42 1.69 12.76
N LEU A 203 -14.29 1.10 11.58
CA LEU A 203 -15.29 1.19 10.53
C LEU A 203 -16.44 0.21 10.80
N GLU A 204 -17.58 0.44 10.16
CA GLU A 204 -18.57 -0.61 9.99
C GLU A 204 -18.08 -1.57 8.89
N PRO A 205 -18.12 -2.91 9.10
CA PRO A 205 -17.77 -3.86 8.07
C PRO A 205 -18.59 -3.60 6.80
N PRO A 206 -17.95 -3.48 5.62
CA PRO A 206 -18.68 -3.31 4.37
C PRO A 206 -19.68 -4.45 4.16
N GLU A 207 -20.87 -4.12 3.65
CA GLU A 207 -21.79 -5.17 3.19
C GLU A 207 -21.12 -6.03 2.11
N PRO A 208 -21.43 -7.34 2.06
CA PRO A 208 -20.89 -8.22 1.04
C PRO A 208 -21.20 -7.68 -0.34
N ALA A 209 -20.13 -7.46 -1.11
CA ALA A 209 -20.20 -7.04 -2.49
C ALA A 209 -21.10 -7.96 -3.34
N GLU A 210 -22.08 -7.38 -4.04
CA GLU A 210 -22.78 -8.08 -5.12
C GLU A 210 -21.75 -8.53 -6.17
N PRO A 211 -21.66 -9.83 -6.52
CA PRO A 211 -20.54 -10.33 -7.32
C PRO A 211 -20.46 -9.77 -8.76
N GLU A 212 -21.55 -9.16 -9.22
CA GLU A 212 -21.68 -8.54 -10.53
C GLU A 212 -21.29 -7.06 -10.53
N ALA A 213 -21.08 -6.45 -9.36
CA ALA A 213 -20.61 -5.08 -9.28
C ALA A 213 -19.19 -4.97 -9.87
N THR A 214 -19.00 -3.91 -10.67
CA THR A 214 -17.69 -3.59 -11.23
C THR A 214 -16.72 -3.19 -10.14
N LEU A 215 -15.41 -3.40 -10.31
CA LEU A 215 -14.42 -2.97 -9.31
C LEU A 215 -14.60 -1.50 -8.90
N THR A 216 -14.91 -0.65 -9.88
CA THR A 216 -15.21 0.75 -9.60
C THR A 216 -16.46 0.92 -8.74
N GLN A 217 -17.56 0.19 -8.99
CA GLN A 217 -18.75 0.24 -8.13
C GLN A 217 -18.51 -0.34 -6.73
N LEU A 218 -17.70 -1.40 -6.65
CA LEU A 218 -17.27 -2.04 -5.40
C LEU A 218 -16.44 -1.09 -4.54
N VAL A 219 -15.66 -0.24 -5.19
CA VAL A 219 -14.75 0.70 -4.54
C VAL A 219 -15.45 2.05 -4.27
N THR A 220 -16.09 2.68 -5.24
CA THR A 220 -16.59 4.06 -5.11
C THR A 220 -17.95 4.18 -4.43
N GLY A 221 -18.66 3.08 -4.18
CA GLY A 221 -20.09 3.11 -3.88
C GLY A 221 -20.89 3.46 -5.14
N GLY A 222 -22.03 2.79 -5.33
CA GLY A 222 -22.98 3.10 -6.40
C GLY A 222 -23.75 4.39 -6.15
#